data_AF-A0A7W4D1V1-F1
#
_entry.id   AF-A0A7W4D1V1-F1
#
_cell.length_a   1.000
_cell.length_b   1.000
_cell.length_c   1.000
_cell.angle_alpha   90.00
_cell.angle_beta   90.00
_cell.angle_gamma   90.00
#
_symmetry.space_group_name_H-M   'P 1'
#
loop_
_entity.id
_entity.type
_entity.pdbx_description
1 polymer ?
#
loop_
_entity_poly.entity_id
_entity_poly.type
_entity_poly.pdbx_seq_one_letter_code
_entity_poly.pdbx_strand_id
1 'polypeptide(L)'
;MKLSRLFVAGSLALAATVGSAALAHAEDHTSTISILHGVPGATVDVYANGAELLTNFAPGTLTDPQELPEGTYDLKVVAAGAGADGAAVIEANDVAVPAGANITIVAHLKADGKPTLTPFVNDTSASDKGARLTVRHVAAAPAVDVRAGGAVAVPGLENPKEAKLNIAAGMVAADVVAAGTDTVVLGPADLDIKAGMNTIVYAWGSLEGKNLALATQTVKLTTGMPSTGAEGPADTSFLSLAAASLMIAGVATTVVAAQRSRARSNS
;
A
#
# COMPACT_ATOMS: atom_id res chain seq x y z
N MET A 1 2.94 -18.32 -94.64
CA MET A 1 3.84 -17.18 -94.94
C MET A 1 3.84 -16.23 -93.74
N LYS A 2 5.04 -15.84 -93.28
CA LYS A 2 5.39 -14.79 -92.30
C LYS A 2 5.03 -15.10 -90.83
N LEU A 3 5.97 -15.62 -90.02
CA LEU A 3 7.14 -14.99 -89.34
C LEU A 3 6.73 -13.78 -88.46
N SER A 4 7.20 -13.52 -87.24
CA SER A 4 8.01 -14.20 -86.20
C SER A 4 8.15 -13.23 -85.01
N ARG A 5 8.68 -13.72 -83.86
CA ARG A 5 9.38 -12.99 -82.75
C ARG A 5 8.48 -12.33 -81.68
N LEU A 6 8.80 -12.26 -80.37
CA LEU A 6 9.98 -12.59 -79.56
C LEU A 6 9.56 -12.70 -78.06
N PHE A 7 10.42 -13.34 -77.26
CA PHE A 7 10.44 -13.55 -75.79
C PHE A 7 10.11 -12.35 -74.89
N VAL A 8 9.51 -12.62 -73.71
CA VAL A 8 10.00 -12.14 -72.38
C VAL A 8 9.63 -13.17 -71.30
N ALA A 9 10.64 -13.64 -70.57
CA ALA A 9 10.52 -14.37 -69.32
C ALA A 9 10.36 -13.39 -68.15
N GLY A 10 9.50 -13.70 -67.19
CA GLY A 10 9.29 -12.88 -65.99
C GLY A 10 8.64 -13.70 -64.88
N SER A 11 9.47 -14.30 -64.05
CA SER A 11 9.10 -14.91 -62.78
C SER A 11 8.77 -13.85 -61.73
N LEU A 12 7.60 -13.94 -61.09
CA LEU A 12 7.40 -13.37 -59.75
C LEU A 12 6.34 -14.17 -58.99
N ALA A 13 6.81 -14.90 -57.97
CA ALA A 13 5.99 -15.48 -56.92
C ALA A 13 5.52 -14.37 -55.97
N LEU A 14 4.26 -14.44 -55.51
CA LEU A 14 3.88 -13.84 -54.23
C LEU A 14 2.76 -14.66 -53.59
N ALA A 15 3.17 -15.58 -52.72
CA ALA A 15 2.29 -16.17 -51.72
C ALA A 15 2.09 -15.12 -50.61
N ALA A 16 0.91 -14.52 -50.55
CA ALA A 16 0.52 -13.65 -49.45
C ALA A 16 -0.19 -14.48 -48.37
N THR A 17 0.59 -15.12 -47.51
CA THR A 17 0.12 -15.56 -46.19
C THR A 17 0.07 -14.32 -45.30
N VAL A 18 -1.05 -13.61 -45.27
CA VAL A 18 -1.26 -12.55 -44.28
C VAL A 18 -1.67 -13.25 -42.99
N GLY A 19 -0.69 -13.35 -42.09
CA GLY A 19 -0.87 -13.89 -40.74
C GLY A 19 -1.94 -13.12 -39.99
N SER A 20 -2.75 -13.86 -39.24
CA SER A 20 -3.58 -13.30 -38.20
C SER A 20 -2.69 -12.51 -37.25
N ALA A 21 -2.76 -11.19 -37.30
CA ALA A 21 -2.26 -10.36 -36.21
C ALA A 21 -3.08 -10.77 -34.99
N ALA A 22 -2.48 -11.56 -34.10
CA ALA A 22 -2.95 -11.63 -32.73
C ALA A 22 -2.95 -10.19 -32.22
N LEU A 23 -4.14 -9.64 -31.99
CA LEU A 23 -4.27 -8.43 -31.20
C LEU A 23 -3.68 -8.79 -29.84
N ALA A 24 -2.42 -8.42 -29.62
CA ALA A 24 -1.88 -8.32 -28.27
C ALA A 24 -2.85 -7.39 -27.55
N HIS A 25 -3.69 -7.96 -26.68
CA HIS A 25 -4.33 -7.15 -25.67
C HIS A 25 -3.17 -6.48 -24.95
N ALA A 26 -3.14 -5.15 -24.93
CA ALA A 26 -2.45 -4.47 -23.86
C ALA A 26 -3.09 -5.05 -22.60
N GLU A 27 -2.38 -5.92 -21.89
CA GLU A 27 -2.76 -6.21 -20.51
C GLU A 27 -2.69 -4.85 -19.85
N ASP A 28 -3.84 -4.24 -19.57
CA ASP A 28 -3.89 -3.04 -18.76
C ASP A 28 -3.25 -3.44 -17.43
N HIS A 29 -1.99 -3.03 -17.25
CA HIS A 29 -1.15 -3.38 -16.12
C HIS A 29 -1.62 -2.57 -14.90
N THR A 30 -2.82 -2.87 -14.41
CA THR A 30 -3.44 -2.18 -13.29
C THR A 30 -2.97 -2.76 -11.96
N SER A 31 -2.98 -1.90 -10.94
CA SER A 31 -2.87 -2.25 -9.53
C SER A 31 -4.21 -2.12 -8.85
N THR A 32 -4.43 -2.91 -7.81
CA THR A 32 -5.57 -2.75 -6.90
C THR A 32 -5.17 -1.82 -5.76
N ILE A 33 -5.87 -0.69 -5.61
CA ILE A 33 -5.61 0.33 -4.60
C ILE A 33 -6.79 0.43 -3.63
N SER A 34 -6.51 0.50 -2.34
CA SER A 34 -7.46 0.93 -1.30
C SER A 34 -6.87 2.10 -0.52
N ILE A 35 -7.72 2.96 0.03
CA ILE A 35 -7.29 4.12 0.81
C ILE A 35 -7.94 4.06 2.20
N LEU A 36 -7.12 4.16 3.25
CA LEU A 36 -7.58 4.28 4.64
C LEU A 36 -7.32 5.69 5.16
N HIS A 37 -8.34 6.31 5.75
CA HIS A 37 -8.20 7.54 6.52
C HIS A 37 -8.03 7.26 8.02
N GLY A 38 -6.83 7.43 8.52
CA GLY A 38 -6.42 7.21 9.91
C GLY A 38 -6.00 8.47 10.66
N VAL A 39 -6.46 9.66 10.25
CA VAL A 39 -6.19 10.93 10.96
C VAL A 39 -7.45 11.40 11.69
N PRO A 40 -7.53 11.28 13.02
CA PRO A 40 -8.71 11.67 13.80
C PRO A 40 -9.09 13.15 13.64
N GLY A 41 -10.39 13.44 13.67
CA GLY A 41 -10.92 14.81 13.73
C GLY A 41 -10.79 15.64 12.46
N ALA A 42 -10.31 15.07 11.35
CA ALA A 42 -10.13 15.77 10.08
C ALA A 42 -10.92 15.08 8.97
N THR A 43 -11.96 15.71 8.43
CA THR A 43 -12.56 15.29 7.15
C THR A 43 -11.78 15.93 6.01
N VAL A 44 -11.46 15.15 4.99
CA VAL A 44 -10.56 15.58 3.91
C VAL A 44 -11.11 15.29 2.53
N ASP A 45 -10.62 16.04 1.54
CA ASP A 45 -10.74 15.68 0.14
C ASP A 45 -9.38 15.21 -0.37
N VAL A 46 -9.38 14.19 -1.23
CA VAL A 46 -8.19 13.58 -1.81
C VAL A 46 -8.19 13.83 -3.30
N TYR A 47 -7.05 14.26 -3.83
CA TYR A 47 -6.82 14.53 -5.24
C TYR A 47 -5.65 13.68 -5.74
N ALA A 48 -5.78 13.17 -6.96
CA ALA A 48 -4.72 12.49 -7.68
C ALA A 48 -4.47 13.21 -9.01
N ASN A 49 -3.24 13.64 -9.28
CA ASN A 49 -2.88 14.42 -10.47
C ASN A 49 -3.75 15.68 -10.65
N GLY A 50 -4.14 16.31 -9.53
CA GLY A 50 -5.02 17.48 -9.51
C GLY A 50 -6.50 17.19 -9.75
N ALA A 51 -6.88 15.96 -10.09
CA ALA A 51 -8.28 15.53 -10.21
C ALA A 51 -8.82 15.06 -8.86
N GLU A 52 -10.07 15.40 -8.57
CA GLU A 52 -10.77 14.97 -7.35
C GLU A 52 -10.98 13.45 -7.36
N LEU A 53 -10.49 12.77 -6.31
CA LEU A 53 -10.57 11.32 -6.16
C LEU A 53 -11.59 10.92 -5.09
N LEU A 54 -11.52 11.55 -3.91
CA LEU A 54 -12.45 11.32 -2.79
C LEU A 54 -12.88 12.65 -2.19
N THR A 55 -14.15 12.79 -1.84
CA THR A 55 -14.66 13.96 -1.12
C THR A 55 -15.28 13.60 0.20
N ASN A 56 -15.19 14.54 1.14
CA ASN A 56 -15.72 14.40 2.49
C ASN A 56 -15.28 13.08 3.15
N PHE A 57 -14.04 12.66 2.88
CA PHE A 57 -13.49 11.40 3.34
C PHE A 57 -13.25 11.49 4.84
N ALA A 58 -13.98 10.67 5.60
CA ALA A 58 -14.05 10.75 7.06
C ALA A 58 -13.03 9.82 7.74
N PRO A 59 -12.50 10.18 8.92
CA PRO A 59 -11.59 9.30 9.65
C PRO A 59 -12.22 7.95 9.97
N GLY A 60 -11.42 6.89 9.92
CA GLY A 60 -11.82 5.49 10.11
C GLY A 60 -12.43 4.83 8.88
N THR A 61 -12.58 5.55 7.76
CA THR A 61 -13.11 4.98 6.53
C THR A 61 -12.01 4.35 5.68
N LEU A 62 -12.32 3.17 5.14
CA LEU A 62 -11.51 2.43 4.18
C LEU A 62 -12.33 2.33 2.89
N THR A 63 -11.74 2.68 1.75
CA THR A 63 -12.41 2.53 0.46
C THR A 63 -12.50 1.07 0.06
N ASP A 64 -13.49 0.75 -0.77
CA ASP A 64 -13.43 -0.48 -1.55
C ASP A 64 -12.17 -0.46 -2.46
N PRO A 65 -11.63 -1.64 -2.81
CA PRO A 65 -10.52 -1.73 -3.75
C PRO A 65 -10.91 -1.21 -5.14
N GLN A 66 -10.03 -0.41 -5.74
CA GLN A 66 -10.20 0.17 -7.07
C GLN A 66 -9.01 -0.18 -7.96
N GLU A 67 -9.26 -0.37 -9.26
CA GLU A 67 -8.18 -0.57 -10.22
C GLU A 67 -7.60 0.78 -10.62
N LEU A 68 -6.27 0.88 -10.57
CA LEU A 68 -5.51 2.05 -10.97
C LEU A 68 -4.41 1.61 -11.94
N PRO A 69 -4.31 2.21 -13.13
CA PRO A 69 -3.20 1.92 -14.05
C PRO A 69 -1.84 2.07 -13.37
N GLU A 70 -0.86 1.30 -13.81
CA GLU A 70 0.52 1.59 -13.42
C GLU A 70 0.93 2.99 -13.87
N GLY A 71 1.78 3.63 -13.07
CA GLY A 71 2.24 4.97 -13.36
C GLY A 71 2.67 5.73 -12.12
N THR A 72 2.87 7.02 -12.31
CA THR A 72 3.28 7.94 -11.25
C THR A 72 2.13 8.89 -10.95
N TYR A 73 1.83 9.08 -9.67
CA TYR A 73 0.70 9.89 -9.22
C TYR A 73 1.13 10.93 -8.20
N ASP A 74 0.64 12.15 -8.37
CA ASP A 74 0.74 13.21 -7.37
C ASP A 74 -0.51 13.18 -6.50
N LEU A 75 -0.35 12.86 -5.22
CA LEU A 75 -1.42 12.79 -4.24
C LEU A 75 -1.43 14.04 -3.39
N LYS A 76 -2.60 14.66 -3.29
CA LYS A 76 -2.83 15.82 -2.44
C LYS A 76 -4.05 15.59 -1.56
N VAL A 77 -3.89 15.84 -0.26
CA VAL A 77 -4.96 15.76 0.73
C VAL A 77 -5.18 17.16 1.29
N VAL A 78 -6.41 17.66 1.21
CA VAL A 78 -6.81 18.99 1.68
C VAL A 78 -7.97 18.89 2.66
N ALA A 79 -8.25 19.95 3.41
CA ALA A 79 -9.48 20.02 4.20
C ALA A 79 -10.71 19.94 3.29
N ALA A 80 -11.75 19.25 3.74
CA ALA A 80 -12.99 19.10 2.97
C ALA A 80 -13.57 20.45 2.52
N GLY A 81 -13.91 20.56 1.24
CA GLY A 81 -14.46 21.76 0.62
C GLY A 81 -13.43 22.86 0.29
N ALA A 82 -12.14 22.64 0.53
CA ALA A 82 -11.09 23.60 0.19
C ALA A 82 -10.78 23.66 -1.31
N GLY A 83 -11.21 22.65 -2.09
CA GLY A 83 -10.91 22.52 -3.51
C GLY A 83 -9.46 22.09 -3.80
N ALA A 84 -9.16 21.82 -5.07
CA ALA A 84 -7.84 21.36 -5.51
C ALA A 84 -6.71 22.37 -5.19
N ASP A 85 -7.01 23.67 -5.17
CA ASP A 85 -6.07 24.74 -4.84
C ASP A 85 -5.93 25.01 -3.33
N GLY A 86 -6.67 24.26 -2.50
CA GLY A 86 -6.62 24.36 -1.05
C GLY A 86 -5.22 24.09 -0.49
N ALA A 87 -4.95 24.62 0.70
CA ALA A 87 -3.71 24.32 1.43
C ALA A 87 -3.65 22.82 1.75
N ALA A 88 -2.56 22.17 1.35
CA ALA A 88 -2.41 20.75 1.60
C ALA A 88 -2.14 20.45 3.07
N VAL A 89 -2.85 19.44 3.56
CA VAL A 89 -2.58 18.79 4.85
C VAL A 89 -1.51 17.73 4.67
N ILE A 90 -1.54 17.01 3.55
CA ILE A 90 -0.52 16.04 3.13
C ILE A 90 -0.31 16.15 1.62
N GLU A 91 0.94 16.12 1.17
CA GLU A 91 1.31 15.98 -0.24
C GLU A 91 2.30 14.83 -0.38
N ALA A 92 2.12 14.05 -1.44
CA ALA A 92 3.07 13.04 -1.87
C ALA A 92 3.16 13.13 -3.40
N ASN A 93 4.26 13.67 -3.88
CA ASN A 93 4.52 13.78 -5.32
C ASN A 93 5.27 12.55 -5.80
N ASP A 94 5.11 12.24 -7.08
CA ASP A 94 5.80 11.15 -7.75
C ASP A 94 5.60 9.76 -7.11
N VAL A 95 4.40 9.47 -6.61
CA VAL A 95 4.07 8.17 -6.01
C VAL A 95 3.99 7.12 -7.12
N ALA A 96 4.98 6.22 -7.16
CA ALA A 96 5.02 5.12 -8.11
C ALA A 96 4.00 4.03 -7.74
N VAL A 97 3.14 3.71 -8.69
CA VAL A 97 2.19 2.59 -8.65
C VAL A 97 2.68 1.56 -9.68
N PRO A 98 3.25 0.42 -9.24
CA PRO A 98 3.71 -0.62 -10.15
C PRO A 98 2.54 -1.39 -10.78
N ALA A 99 2.78 -2.13 -11.85
CA ALA A 99 1.84 -3.11 -12.38
C ALA A 99 1.49 -4.20 -11.36
N GLY A 100 0.21 -4.61 -11.31
CA GLY A 100 -0.23 -5.86 -10.67
C GLY A 100 -0.08 -5.91 -9.14
N ALA A 101 0.19 -4.80 -8.47
CA ALA A 101 0.29 -4.76 -7.03
C ALA A 101 -1.08 -4.62 -6.37
N ASN A 102 -1.17 -5.10 -5.13
CA ASN A 102 -2.30 -4.81 -4.25
C ASN A 102 -1.79 -3.89 -3.15
N ILE A 103 -2.27 -2.66 -3.08
CA ILE A 103 -1.71 -1.61 -2.21
C ILE A 103 -2.82 -0.98 -1.38
N THR A 104 -2.55 -0.76 -0.10
CA THR A 104 -3.36 0.14 0.73
C THR A 104 -2.56 1.38 1.06
N ILE A 105 -3.04 2.55 0.63
CA ILE A 105 -2.49 3.86 0.99
C ILE A 105 -3.17 4.30 2.29
N VAL A 106 -2.38 4.59 3.32
CA VAL A 106 -2.93 4.99 4.61
C VAL A 106 -2.54 6.45 4.87
N ALA A 107 -3.53 7.33 5.01
CA ALA A 107 -3.34 8.65 5.60
C ALA A 107 -3.38 8.51 7.12
N HIS A 108 -2.30 8.77 7.84
CA HIS A 108 -2.27 8.56 9.29
C HIS A 108 -1.37 9.54 10.02
N LEU A 109 -1.36 9.46 11.35
CA LEU A 109 -0.41 10.20 12.18
C LEU A 109 0.89 9.42 12.33
N LYS A 110 2.02 10.10 12.17
CA LYS A 110 3.33 9.60 12.61
C LYS A 110 3.39 9.52 14.14
N ALA A 111 4.43 8.89 14.67
CA ALA A 111 4.68 8.84 16.12
C ALA A 111 4.71 10.24 16.78
N ASP A 112 5.12 11.28 16.04
CA ASP A 112 5.14 12.68 16.50
C ASP A 112 3.80 13.42 16.34
N GLY A 113 2.73 12.72 15.93
CA GLY A 113 1.40 13.29 15.76
C GLY A 113 1.20 14.07 14.46
N LYS A 114 2.19 14.14 13.56
CA LYS A 114 2.02 14.83 12.26
C LYS A 114 1.35 13.92 11.23
N PRO A 115 0.39 14.42 10.43
CA PRO A 115 -0.18 13.68 9.31
C PRO A 115 0.87 13.25 8.28
N THR A 116 0.68 12.08 7.69
CA THR A 116 1.52 11.51 6.62
C THR A 116 0.73 10.51 5.78
N LEU A 117 1.26 10.16 4.61
CA LEU A 117 0.75 9.11 3.74
C LEU A 117 1.78 7.99 3.65
N THR A 118 1.37 6.76 3.95
CA THR A 118 2.24 5.57 3.85
C THR A 118 1.57 4.53 2.94
N PRO A 119 2.19 4.16 1.81
CA PRO A 119 1.73 3.03 1.01
C PRO A 119 2.20 1.71 1.62
N PHE A 120 1.32 0.72 1.62
CA PHE A 120 1.64 -0.63 2.02
C PHE A 120 1.27 -1.62 0.92
N VAL A 121 2.23 -2.42 0.46
CA VAL A 121 1.95 -3.53 -0.45
C VAL A 121 1.35 -4.68 0.36
N ASN A 122 0.12 -5.05 0.01
CA ASN A 122 -0.60 -6.15 0.63
C ASN A 122 -0.08 -7.48 0.09
N ASP A 123 0.27 -8.38 1.02
CA ASP A 123 0.77 -9.70 0.66
C ASP A 123 -0.40 -10.61 0.28
N THR A 124 -0.49 -10.91 -1.02
CA THR A 124 -1.48 -11.80 -1.64
C THR A 124 -0.94 -13.22 -1.85
N SER A 125 0.28 -13.54 -1.44
CA SER A 125 0.84 -14.89 -1.58
C SER A 125 0.06 -15.91 -0.74
N ALA A 126 -0.01 -17.15 -1.21
CA ALA A 126 -0.61 -18.24 -0.44
C ALA A 126 -0.02 -18.35 0.98
N SER A 127 -0.86 -18.74 1.94
CA SER A 127 -0.44 -19.02 3.32
C SER A 127 -0.35 -20.52 3.55
N ASP A 128 0.74 -20.97 4.19
CA ASP A 128 0.96 -22.36 4.58
C ASP A 128 0.00 -22.85 5.70
N LYS A 129 -0.64 -21.90 6.40
CA LYS A 129 -1.66 -22.18 7.42
C LYS A 129 -3.09 -21.94 6.91
N GLY A 130 -3.25 -21.59 5.64
CA GLY A 130 -4.55 -21.37 5.01
C GLY A 130 -5.15 -19.97 5.22
N ALA A 131 -4.62 -19.15 6.14
CA ALA A 131 -4.98 -17.74 6.28
C ALA A 131 -3.77 -16.90 6.73
N ARG A 132 -3.89 -15.57 6.65
CA ARG A 132 -2.86 -14.63 7.11
C ARG A 132 -3.50 -13.52 7.94
N LEU A 133 -2.82 -13.12 9.01
CA LEU A 133 -3.09 -11.90 9.76
C LEU A 133 -1.92 -10.94 9.52
N THR A 134 -2.21 -9.74 9.03
CA THR A 134 -1.25 -8.63 8.96
C THR A 134 -1.66 -7.57 9.97
N VAL A 135 -0.75 -7.14 10.82
CA VAL A 135 -0.99 -6.04 11.77
C VAL A 135 -0.14 -4.86 11.39
N ARG A 136 -0.76 -3.70 11.21
CA ARG A 136 -0.11 -2.43 10.85
C ARG A 136 -0.26 -1.44 11.98
N HIS A 137 0.86 -0.99 12.51
CA HIS A 137 0.85 0.09 13.48
C HIS A 137 1.00 1.43 12.73
N VAL A 138 -0.06 2.22 12.70
CA VAL A 138 -0.12 3.52 11.99
C VAL A 138 -0.68 4.62 12.90
N ALA A 139 -0.54 4.47 14.22
CA ALA A 139 -1.04 5.41 15.21
C ALA A 139 0.09 6.26 15.80
N ALA A 140 -0.19 7.49 16.18
CA ALA A 140 0.68 8.32 17.01
C ALA A 140 0.77 7.74 18.42
N ALA A 141 1.62 6.72 18.58
CA ALA A 141 1.91 6.04 19.81
C ALA A 141 3.36 5.50 19.78
N PRO A 142 3.95 5.22 20.96
CA PRO A 142 5.19 4.45 21.06
C PRO A 142 5.03 3.01 20.56
N ALA A 143 6.14 2.26 20.53
CA ALA A 143 6.14 0.84 20.21
C ALA A 143 5.14 0.05 21.07
N VAL A 144 4.51 -0.96 20.46
CA VAL A 144 3.51 -1.81 21.09
C VAL A 144 3.80 -3.29 20.93
N ASP A 145 3.34 -4.09 21.88
CA ASP A 145 3.26 -5.54 21.71
C ASP A 145 1.83 -5.92 21.32
N VAL A 146 1.67 -6.72 20.27
CA VAL A 146 0.38 -7.26 19.85
C VAL A 146 0.25 -8.65 20.46
N ARG A 147 -0.83 -8.86 21.22
CA ARG A 147 -1.15 -10.16 21.81
C ARG A 147 -2.30 -10.83 21.07
N ALA A 148 -2.21 -12.15 20.96
CA ALA A 148 -3.26 -13.00 20.44
C ALA A 148 -3.49 -14.14 21.45
N GLY A 149 -4.74 -14.33 21.88
CA GLY A 149 -5.06 -15.32 22.92
C GLY A 149 -4.33 -15.06 24.26
N GLY A 150 -3.99 -13.80 24.54
CA GLY A 150 -3.29 -13.38 25.76
C GLY A 150 -1.76 -13.52 25.74
N ALA A 151 -1.17 -14.10 24.68
CA ALA A 151 0.28 -14.20 24.53
C ALA A 151 0.81 -13.18 23.52
N VAL A 152 2.02 -12.64 23.75
CA VAL A 152 2.68 -11.73 22.81
C VAL A 152 3.00 -12.48 21.51
N ALA A 153 2.35 -12.08 20.43
CA ALA A 153 2.53 -12.63 19.09
C ALA A 153 3.46 -11.76 18.23
N VAL A 154 3.42 -10.44 18.42
CA VAL A 154 4.31 -9.48 17.73
C VAL A 154 4.90 -8.53 18.77
N PRO A 155 6.17 -8.70 19.16
CA PRO A 155 6.80 -7.78 20.10
C PRO A 155 7.31 -6.51 19.38
N GLY A 156 7.20 -5.36 20.03
CA GLY A 156 7.87 -4.12 19.66
C GLY A 156 7.53 -3.59 18.26
N LEU A 157 6.28 -3.72 17.83
CA LEU A 157 5.83 -3.15 16.57
C LEU A 157 5.79 -1.62 16.69
N GLU A 158 6.48 -0.92 15.79
CA GLU A 158 6.60 0.55 15.78
C GLU A 158 5.82 1.15 14.60
N ASN A 159 5.34 2.38 14.72
CA ASN A 159 4.77 3.12 13.58
C ASN A 159 5.86 3.55 12.58
N PRO A 160 5.72 3.34 11.25
CA PRO A 160 4.57 2.79 10.51
C PRO A 160 4.73 1.31 10.09
N LYS A 161 5.41 0.47 10.87
CA LYS A 161 5.77 -0.90 10.48
C LYS A 161 4.57 -1.85 10.52
N GLU A 162 4.74 -2.98 9.85
CA GLU A 162 3.79 -4.09 9.82
C GLU A 162 4.43 -5.40 10.25
N ALA A 163 3.60 -6.32 10.73
CA ALA A 163 3.96 -7.71 11.00
C ALA A 163 2.94 -8.66 10.35
N LYS A 164 3.41 -9.82 9.88
CA LYS A 164 2.60 -10.83 9.18
C LYS A 164 2.70 -12.15 9.92
N LEU A 165 1.56 -12.80 10.14
CA LEU A 165 1.47 -14.11 10.76
C LEU A 165 0.63 -15.02 9.88
N ASN A 166 1.20 -16.13 9.43
CA ASN A 166 0.42 -17.20 8.83
C ASN A 166 -0.24 -18.00 9.96
N ILE A 167 -1.56 -18.06 9.95
CA ILE A 167 -2.37 -18.66 11.01
C ILE A 167 -3.52 -19.46 10.42
N ALA A 168 -4.09 -20.36 11.20
CA ALA A 168 -5.31 -21.06 10.82
C ALA A 168 -6.51 -20.10 10.82
N ALA A 169 -7.51 -20.40 10.00
CA ALA A 169 -8.78 -19.69 10.02
C ALA A 169 -9.52 -19.93 11.35
N GLY A 170 -10.25 -18.93 11.82
CA GLY A 170 -10.99 -18.96 13.08
C GLY A 170 -11.07 -17.60 13.77
N MET A 171 -11.72 -17.57 14.91
CA MET A 171 -11.80 -16.36 15.75
C MET A 171 -10.53 -16.22 16.58
N VAL A 172 -9.94 -15.02 16.58
CA VAL A 172 -8.77 -14.67 17.39
C VAL A 172 -9.11 -13.44 18.23
N ALA A 173 -9.09 -13.59 19.56
CA ALA A 173 -9.11 -12.46 20.46
C ALA A 173 -7.71 -11.82 20.51
N ALA A 174 -7.62 -10.55 20.12
CA ALA A 174 -6.37 -9.81 20.09
C ALA A 174 -6.47 -8.51 20.88
N ASP A 175 -5.38 -8.12 21.51
CA ASP A 175 -5.23 -6.80 22.11
C ASP A 175 -3.82 -6.25 21.85
N VAL A 176 -3.64 -4.97 22.16
CA VAL A 176 -2.37 -4.27 22.00
C VAL A 176 -2.00 -3.67 23.35
N VAL A 177 -0.78 -3.92 23.79
CA VAL A 177 -0.21 -3.37 25.02
C VAL A 177 0.97 -2.47 24.71
N ALA A 178 1.27 -1.54 25.62
CA ALA A 178 2.51 -0.78 25.54
C ALA A 178 3.70 -1.75 25.66
N ALA A 179 4.68 -1.63 24.75
CA ALA A 179 5.75 -2.61 24.61
C ALA A 179 6.51 -2.87 25.92
N GLY A 180 6.72 -4.15 26.23
CA GLY A 180 7.40 -4.60 27.44
C GLY A 180 6.58 -4.44 28.73
N THR A 181 5.28 -4.17 28.65
CA THR A 181 4.38 -4.01 29.80
C THR A 181 3.07 -4.78 29.61
N ASP A 182 2.23 -4.82 30.66
CA ASP A 182 0.87 -5.36 30.60
C ASP A 182 -0.21 -4.28 30.39
N THR A 183 0.19 -3.03 30.11
CA THR A 183 -0.76 -1.92 29.97
C THR A 183 -1.46 -2.00 28.62
N VAL A 184 -2.72 -2.40 28.61
CA VAL A 184 -3.56 -2.44 27.41
C VAL A 184 -3.85 -1.02 26.92
N VAL A 185 -3.56 -0.77 25.65
CA VAL A 185 -3.79 0.53 24.98
C VAL A 185 -4.86 0.44 23.88
N LEU A 186 -5.14 -0.75 23.35
CA LEU A 186 -6.18 -0.98 22.35
C LEU A 186 -6.71 -2.41 22.44
N GLY A 187 -8.03 -2.58 22.36
CA GLY A 187 -8.70 -3.88 22.46
C GLY A 187 -9.21 -4.22 23.87
N PRO A 188 -9.65 -5.48 24.09
CA PRO A 188 -9.60 -6.59 23.14
C PRO A 188 -10.53 -6.40 21.95
N ALA A 189 -10.17 -6.99 20.82
CA ALA A 189 -10.97 -7.07 19.61
C ALA A 189 -11.01 -8.53 19.14
N ASP A 190 -12.21 -8.99 18.78
CA ASP A 190 -12.42 -10.30 18.19
C ASP A 190 -12.24 -10.21 16.67
N LEU A 191 -11.23 -10.90 16.16
CA LEU A 191 -10.88 -10.92 14.74
C LEU A 191 -11.37 -12.22 14.10
N ASP A 192 -12.22 -12.09 13.08
CA ASP A 192 -12.64 -13.21 12.22
C ASP A 192 -11.58 -13.45 11.13
N ILE A 193 -10.74 -14.47 11.33
CA ILE A 193 -9.70 -14.85 10.38
C ILE A 193 -10.27 -15.86 9.39
N LYS A 194 -10.43 -15.43 8.13
CA LYS A 194 -11.05 -16.25 7.09
C LYS A 194 -10.02 -17.04 6.29
N ALA A 195 -10.35 -18.30 5.98
CA ALA A 195 -9.53 -19.13 5.10
C ALA A 195 -9.41 -18.48 3.70
N GLY A 196 -8.21 -18.56 3.12
CA GLY A 196 -7.88 -17.96 1.82
C GLY A 196 -7.77 -16.44 1.84
N MET A 197 -7.74 -15.81 3.02
CA MET A 197 -7.66 -14.35 3.17
C MET A 197 -6.45 -13.92 3.99
N ASN A 198 -5.96 -12.72 3.67
CA ASN A 198 -5.13 -11.90 4.53
C ASN A 198 -6.05 -10.88 5.22
N THR A 199 -6.32 -11.08 6.51
CA THR A 199 -6.98 -10.09 7.36
C THR A 199 -5.93 -9.09 7.80
N ILE A 200 -6.07 -7.84 7.37
CA ILE A 200 -5.17 -6.74 7.72
C ILE A 200 -5.85 -5.86 8.75
N VAL A 201 -5.20 -5.66 9.90
CA VAL A 201 -5.68 -4.83 11.00
C VAL A 201 -4.79 -3.61 11.13
N TYR A 202 -5.41 -2.42 11.18
CA TYR A 202 -4.73 -1.14 11.29
C TYR A 202 -5.03 -0.54 12.66
N ALA A 203 -4.00 -0.35 13.48
CA ALA A 203 -4.09 0.46 14.69
C ALA A 203 -3.77 1.91 14.31
N TRP A 204 -4.77 2.80 14.35
CA TRP A 204 -4.67 4.20 13.92
C TRP A 204 -5.14 5.16 15.02
N GLY A 205 -4.92 6.46 14.82
CA GLY A 205 -5.26 7.51 15.78
C GLY A 205 -4.08 7.97 16.62
N SER A 206 -4.34 8.43 17.84
CA SER A 206 -3.34 8.96 18.78
C SER A 206 -3.59 8.44 20.19
N LEU A 207 -2.51 7.97 20.83
CA LEU A 207 -2.54 7.58 22.24
C LEU A 207 -2.76 8.80 23.14
N GLU A 208 -2.03 9.89 22.90
CA GLU A 208 -2.16 11.15 23.64
C GLU A 208 -3.55 11.78 23.44
N GLY A 209 -4.04 11.75 22.20
CA GLY A 209 -5.38 12.22 21.84
C GLY A 209 -6.53 11.31 22.29
N LYS A 210 -6.23 10.16 22.92
CA LYS A 210 -7.21 9.17 23.42
C LYS A 210 -8.26 8.77 22.38
N ASN A 211 -7.81 8.61 21.14
CA ASN A 211 -8.67 8.30 20.00
C ASN A 211 -8.09 7.16 19.15
N LEU A 212 -7.32 6.27 19.78
CA LEU A 212 -6.87 5.02 19.17
C LEU A 212 -8.08 4.19 18.74
N ALA A 213 -8.02 3.67 17.51
CA ALA A 213 -9.08 2.88 16.92
C ALA A 213 -8.50 1.81 15.99
N LEU A 214 -9.36 0.87 15.61
CA LEU A 214 -9.04 -0.20 14.67
C LEU A 214 -9.81 0.01 13.35
N ALA A 215 -9.14 -0.27 12.24
CA ALA A 215 -9.78 -0.56 10.96
C ALA A 215 -9.35 -1.95 10.51
N THR A 216 -10.19 -2.62 9.72
CA THR A 216 -9.89 -3.95 9.19
C THR A 216 -10.14 -4.00 7.69
N GLN A 217 -9.27 -4.72 6.99
CA GLN A 217 -9.37 -5.01 5.56
C GLN A 217 -9.19 -6.51 5.37
N THR A 218 -9.85 -7.10 4.38
CA THR A 218 -9.58 -8.47 3.94
C THR A 218 -9.12 -8.46 2.49
N VAL A 219 -7.97 -9.06 2.24
CA VAL A 219 -7.39 -9.20 0.91
C VAL A 219 -7.32 -10.68 0.56
N LYS A 220 -7.74 -11.05 -0.64
CA LYS A 220 -7.72 -12.45 -1.07
C LYS A 220 -6.29 -12.93 -1.28
N LEU A 221 -5.99 -14.11 -0.73
CA LEU A 221 -4.75 -14.81 -1.04
C LEU A 221 -4.89 -15.56 -2.35
N THR A 222 -3.80 -15.62 -3.10
CA THR A 222 -3.63 -16.57 -4.19
C THR A 222 -3.82 -17.97 -3.63
N THR A 223 -4.61 -18.78 -4.33
CA THR A 223 -4.78 -20.19 -3.95
C THR A 223 -3.48 -20.89 -4.30
N GLY A 224 -2.67 -21.21 -3.30
CA GLY A 224 -1.58 -22.14 -3.50
C GLY A 224 -2.19 -23.48 -3.94
N MET A 225 -1.66 -24.08 -4.99
CA MET A 225 -1.81 -25.53 -5.10
C MET A 225 -1.26 -26.12 -3.80
N PRO A 226 -2.00 -27.00 -3.09
CA PRO A 226 -1.44 -27.66 -1.93
C PRO A 226 -0.14 -28.31 -2.39
N SER A 227 0.96 -28.05 -1.68
CA SER A 227 2.19 -28.79 -1.88
C SER A 227 1.90 -30.24 -1.53
N THR A 228 1.48 -31.03 -2.51
CA THR A 228 1.58 -32.48 -2.42
C THR A 228 3.08 -32.73 -2.40
N GLY A 229 3.62 -33.04 -1.22
CA GLY A 229 5.04 -33.27 -0.98
C GLY A 229 5.61 -34.40 -1.83
N ALA A 230 5.90 -34.12 -3.09
CA ALA A 230 6.75 -34.91 -3.94
C ALA A 230 8.11 -34.21 -3.98
N GLU A 231 9.04 -34.69 -3.16
CA GLU A 231 10.46 -34.39 -3.30
C GLU A 231 10.90 -34.81 -4.71
N GLY A 232 11.16 -33.84 -5.57
CA GLY A 232 11.88 -34.00 -6.83
C GLY A 232 13.27 -33.37 -6.69
N PRO A 233 14.31 -33.92 -7.36
CA PRO A 233 15.69 -33.64 -7.00
C PRO A 233 16.05 -32.17 -7.23
N ALA A 234 16.83 -31.63 -6.29
CA ALA A 234 17.32 -30.27 -6.29
C ALA A 234 18.25 -30.02 -7.48
N ASP A 235 17.83 -29.16 -8.41
CA ASP A 235 18.76 -28.49 -9.32
C ASP A 235 19.26 -27.20 -8.65
N THR A 236 20.41 -27.34 -7.99
CA THR A 236 21.27 -26.23 -7.59
C THR A 236 21.98 -25.66 -8.82
N SER A 237 21.81 -24.36 -9.11
CA SER A 237 22.70 -23.45 -9.88
C SER A 237 21.87 -22.37 -10.61
N PHE A 238 22.13 -21.05 -10.64
CA PHE A 238 23.11 -20.14 -10.04
C PHE A 238 22.65 -18.68 -10.34
N LEU A 239 22.89 -17.78 -9.39
CA LEU A 239 23.27 -16.36 -9.54
C LEU A 239 22.22 -15.25 -9.85
N SER A 240 22.02 -14.44 -8.81
CA SER A 240 22.27 -12.98 -8.76
C SER A 240 21.29 -11.98 -9.39
N LEU A 241 20.58 -11.23 -8.53
CA LEU A 241 20.82 -9.78 -8.48
C LEU A 241 20.61 -9.23 -7.07
N ALA A 242 21.60 -8.47 -6.63
CA ALA A 242 21.70 -7.81 -5.34
C ALA A 242 20.91 -6.49 -5.32
N ALA A 243 20.51 -6.12 -4.10
CA ALA A 243 20.41 -4.77 -3.54
C ALA A 243 19.77 -3.65 -4.40
N ALA A 244 18.59 -3.20 -3.97
CA ALA A 244 18.17 -1.81 -4.13
C ALA A 244 17.61 -1.30 -2.79
N SER A 245 18.52 -0.91 -1.89
CA SER A 245 18.19 -0.06 -0.75
C SER A 245 17.97 1.36 -1.27
N LEU A 246 16.70 1.80 -1.33
CA LEU A 246 16.36 3.17 -1.69
C LEU A 246 16.37 4.06 -0.44
N MET A 247 17.36 4.94 -0.40
CA MET A 247 17.44 6.07 0.52
C MET A 247 16.41 7.13 0.10
N ILE A 248 15.45 7.46 0.97
CA ILE A 248 14.66 8.69 0.82
C ILE A 248 15.23 9.71 1.80
N ALA A 249 16.03 10.64 1.27
CA ALA A 249 16.40 11.86 1.95
C ALA A 249 15.36 12.93 1.62
N GLY A 250 14.43 13.19 2.54
CA GLY A 250 13.51 14.32 2.47
C GLY A 250 14.05 15.51 3.26
N VAL A 251 14.56 16.52 2.57
CA VAL A 251 14.97 17.80 3.14
C VAL A 251 13.72 18.58 3.56
N ALA A 252 13.53 18.77 4.87
CA ALA A 252 12.51 19.68 5.40
C ALA A 252 13.13 21.08 5.56
N THR A 253 12.83 22.01 4.64
CA THR A 253 13.13 23.44 4.86
C THR A 253 12.02 24.09 5.69
N THR A 254 12.28 24.33 6.96
CA THR A 254 11.44 25.17 7.82
C THR A 254 11.73 26.66 7.54
N VAL A 255 10.77 27.39 6.99
CA VAL A 255 10.78 28.86 7.02
C VAL A 255 10.21 29.31 8.35
N VAL A 256 11.08 29.63 9.31
CA VAL A 256 10.68 30.34 10.54
C VAL A 256 10.68 31.84 10.24
N ALA A 257 9.50 32.40 10.05
CA ALA A 257 9.29 33.84 10.13
C ALA A 257 9.13 34.23 11.61
N ALA A 258 10.16 34.84 12.19
CA ALA A 258 10.05 35.51 13.48
C ALA A 258 10.64 36.93 13.39
N GLN A 259 9.73 37.88 13.18
CA GLN A 259 9.98 39.28 13.47
C GLN A 259 10.26 39.45 14.97
N ARG A 260 11.33 40.18 15.32
CA ARG A 260 11.29 41.25 16.33
C ARG A 260 12.66 41.92 16.45
N SER A 261 12.73 43.12 15.88
CA SER A 261 13.83 44.05 16.01
C SER A 261 13.74 44.87 17.31
N ARG A 262 14.92 45.17 17.87
CA ARG A 262 15.27 46.31 18.73
C ARG A 262 14.99 46.20 20.23
N ALA A 263 16.05 45.92 20.98
CA ALA A 263 16.44 46.70 22.16
C ALA A 263 17.93 46.49 22.47
N ARG A 264 18.76 47.52 22.27
CA ARG A 264 19.91 47.87 23.12
C ARG A 264 20.63 49.10 22.55
N SER A 265 20.50 50.22 23.25
CA SER A 265 21.51 51.28 23.30
C SER A 265 21.60 51.71 24.76
N ASN A 266 22.77 51.51 25.35
CA ASN A 266 23.32 52.34 26.42
C ASN A 266 24.81 51.98 26.56
N SER A 267 25.63 52.78 25.90
CA SER A 267 26.84 53.38 26.48
C SER A 267 26.83 54.84 26.05
#